data_AF-A0A2T2UAE4-F1
#
_entry.id   AF-A0A2T2UAE4-F1
#
_cell.length_a   1.000
_cell.length_b   1.000
_cell.length_c   1.000
_cell.angle_alpha   90.00
_cell.angle_beta   90.00
_cell.angle_gamma   90.00
#
_symmetry.space_group_name_H-M   'P 1'
#
loop_
_entity.id
_entity.type
_entity.pdbx_description
1 polymer ?
#
loop_
_entity_poly.entity_id
_entity_poly.type
_entity_poly.pdbx_seq_one_letter_code
_entity_poly.pdbx_strand_id
1 'polypeptide(L)'
;MVFGRLLLCTSLLVALAGPVDAQPDRRVGAVPDTVRVTLTEAITKALEASPEVDQRRAQRRFATARRDRAEASRFLTNLSLNTASSFAPGLSNVPPGTPDDELYLNPNVENDWSLGALRPFSRVEI
;
A
#
# COMPACT_ATOMS: atom_id res chain seq x y z
N MET A 1 -45.79 -9.93 -35.31
CA MET A 1 -46.90 -8.99 -35.00
C MET A 1 -46.25 -7.71 -34.45
N VAL A 2 -45.71 -6.84 -35.32
CA VAL A 2 -46.36 -5.72 -36.05
C VAL A 2 -46.58 -4.55 -35.09
N PHE A 3 -45.63 -3.61 -34.98
CA PHE A 3 -45.42 -2.38 -35.78
C PHE A 3 -46.12 -1.15 -35.18
N GLY A 4 -45.36 -0.04 -35.08
CA GLY A 4 -45.91 1.30 -35.32
C GLY A 4 -46.44 2.06 -34.12
N ARG A 5 -45.63 3.00 -33.63
CA ARG A 5 -46.15 4.30 -33.16
C ARG A 5 -45.45 5.41 -33.94
N LEU A 6 -45.92 5.52 -35.18
CA LEU A 6 -45.73 6.65 -36.07
C LEU A 6 -46.76 7.72 -35.68
N LEU A 7 -46.35 8.98 -35.75
CA LEU A 7 -47.18 10.16 -36.01
C LEU A 7 -48.27 10.50 -34.98
N LEU A 8 -47.99 11.50 -34.13
CA LEU A 8 -48.99 12.53 -33.90
C LEU A 8 -48.52 13.83 -34.55
N CYS A 9 -49.13 14.08 -35.70
CA CYS A 9 -49.05 15.29 -36.48
C CYS A 9 -49.72 16.46 -35.73
N THR A 10 -49.05 17.61 -35.82
CA THR A 10 -49.67 18.90 -36.17
C THR A 10 -50.82 19.41 -35.29
N SER A 11 -50.47 20.16 -34.28
CA SER A 11 -51.07 21.47 -33.96
C SER A 11 -49.97 22.22 -33.22
N LEU A 12 -49.59 23.46 -33.51
CA LEU A 12 -50.38 24.61 -33.90
C LEU A 12 -49.37 25.60 -34.49
N LEU A 13 -49.57 25.92 -35.76
CA LEU A 13 -48.83 26.98 -36.44
C LEU A 13 -49.41 28.32 -35.97
N VAL A 14 -48.53 29.31 -35.83
CA VAL A 14 -48.81 30.75 -35.73
C VAL A 14 -49.17 31.29 -34.34
N ALA A 15 -48.16 31.88 -33.67
CA ALA A 15 -48.15 33.31 -33.36
C ALA A 15 -47.02 33.60 -32.35
N LEU A 16 -45.96 34.24 -32.79
CA LEU A 16 -45.34 35.43 -32.19
C LEU A 16 -44.00 35.67 -32.88
N ALA A 17 -44.04 36.38 -34.00
CA ALA A 17 -42.89 37.10 -34.49
C ALA A 17 -42.59 38.24 -33.51
N GLY A 18 -41.81 37.94 -32.46
CA GLY A 18 -41.12 38.95 -31.67
C GLY A 18 -39.80 39.31 -32.36
N PRO A 19 -39.29 40.55 -32.20
CA PRO A 19 -37.98 40.88 -32.71
C PRO A 19 -36.96 39.99 -32.00
N VAL A 20 -36.24 39.18 -32.77
CA VAL A 20 -35.02 38.53 -32.28
C VAL A 20 -34.03 39.67 -32.10
N ASP A 21 -33.97 40.22 -30.88
CA ASP A 21 -32.81 40.98 -30.47
C ASP A 21 -31.61 40.06 -30.63
N ALA A 22 -30.75 40.40 -31.59
CA ALA A 22 -29.50 39.73 -31.82
C ALA A 22 -28.73 39.74 -30.49
N GLN A 23 -28.53 38.56 -29.91
CA GLN A 23 -27.63 38.40 -28.77
C GLN A 23 -26.32 39.10 -29.12
N PRO A 24 -25.81 40.03 -28.28
CA PRO A 24 -24.53 40.65 -28.54
C PRO A 24 -23.50 39.53 -28.65
N ASP A 25 -22.76 39.54 -29.76
CA ASP A 25 -21.69 38.62 -30.11
C ASP A 25 -20.58 38.74 -29.05
N ARG A 26 -20.80 38.14 -27.88
CA ARG A 26 -19.80 38.01 -26.83
C ARG A 26 -18.87 36.90 -27.27
N ARG A 27 -18.07 37.17 -28.31
CA ARG A 27 -16.82 36.45 -28.55
C ARG A 27 -15.91 36.77 -27.38
N VAL A 28 -16.12 36.09 -26.27
CA VAL A 28 -15.03 35.79 -25.35
C VAL A 28 -14.03 35.04 -26.22
N GLY A 29 -12.91 35.69 -26.57
CA GLY A 29 -11.87 35.06 -27.37
C GLY A 29 -11.56 33.72 -26.73
N ALA A 30 -11.81 32.63 -27.46
CA ALA A 30 -11.52 31.29 -26.99
C ALA A 30 -10.02 31.26 -26.68
N VAL A 31 -9.69 31.18 -25.39
CA VAL A 31 -8.31 30.90 -24.97
C VAL A 31 -7.92 29.59 -25.66
N PRO A 32 -6.82 29.55 -26.42
CA PRO A 32 -6.43 28.34 -27.11
C PRO A 32 -6.22 27.21 -26.09
N ASP A 33 -7.04 26.16 -26.18
CA ASP A 33 -7.04 24.99 -25.30
C ASP A 33 -5.91 23.99 -25.63
N THR A 34 -4.91 24.42 -26.40
CA THR A 34 -3.78 23.58 -26.81
C THR A 34 -2.47 24.23 -26.43
N VAL A 35 -1.64 23.48 -25.71
CA VAL A 35 -0.26 23.86 -25.41
C VAL A 35 0.60 23.47 -26.61
N ARG A 36 1.34 24.45 -27.16
CA ARG A 36 2.37 24.17 -28.17
C ARG A 36 3.68 23.88 -27.47
N VAL A 37 4.20 22.68 -27.70
CA VAL A 37 5.51 22.25 -27.21
C VAL A 37 6.42 21.94 -28.39
N THR A 38 7.72 22.03 -28.16
CA THR A 38 8.69 21.56 -29.16
C THR A 38 8.71 20.03 -29.21
N LEU A 39 9.21 19.45 -30.31
CA LEU A 39 9.36 18.00 -30.42
C LEU A 39 10.22 17.43 -29.27
N THR A 40 11.33 18.09 -28.96
CA THR A 40 12.23 17.67 -27.87
C THR A 40 11.50 17.66 -26.53
N GLU A 41 10.75 18.73 -26.23
CA GLU A 41 9.97 18.84 -25.00
C GLU A 41 8.91 17.75 -24.89
N ALA A 42 8.20 17.48 -25.99
CA ALA A 42 7.22 16.40 -26.07
C ALA A 42 7.87 15.03 -25.81
N ILE A 43 9.04 14.75 -26.42
CA ILE A 43 9.77 13.49 -26.23
C ILE A 43 10.24 13.37 -24.78
N THR A 44 10.83 14.42 -24.21
CA THR A 44 11.32 14.39 -22.82
C THR A 44 10.16 14.13 -21.86
N LYS A 45 9.04 14.83 -22.03
CA LYS A 45 7.85 14.61 -21.20
C LYS A 45 7.25 13.22 -21.36
N ALA A 46 7.23 12.69 -22.59
CA ALA A 46 6.79 11.33 -22.85
C ALA A 46 7.68 10.29 -22.15
N LEU A 47 9.01 10.45 -22.18
CA LEU A 47 9.96 9.54 -21.53
C LEU A 47 9.99 9.67 -19.99
N GLU A 48 9.65 10.86 -19.47
CA GLU A 48 9.47 11.09 -18.03
C GLU A 48 8.20 10.44 -17.50
N ALA A 49 7.10 10.50 -18.27
CA ALA A 49 5.80 9.99 -17.85
C ALA A 49 5.52 8.53 -18.29
N SER A 50 6.35 7.94 -19.16
CA SER A 50 6.10 6.60 -19.73
C SER A 50 6.25 5.48 -18.68
N PRO A 51 5.18 4.70 -18.43
CA PRO A 51 5.23 3.53 -17.57
C PRO A 51 6.20 2.46 -18.05
N GLU A 52 6.36 2.29 -19.37
CA GLU A 52 7.24 1.29 -19.97
C GLU A 52 8.71 1.61 -19.70
N VAL A 53 9.09 2.90 -19.82
CA VAL A 53 10.44 3.35 -19.51
C VAL A 53 10.73 3.14 -18.02
N ASP A 54 9.77 3.46 -17.15
CA ASP A 54 9.91 3.24 -15.71
C ASP A 54 9.98 1.77 -15.33
N GLN A 55 9.21 0.91 -15.97
CA GLN A 55 9.30 -0.54 -15.81
C GLN A 55 10.70 -1.04 -16.18
N ARG A 56 11.26 -0.58 -17.30
CA ARG A 56 12.64 -0.93 -17.70
C ARG A 56 13.68 -0.40 -16.73
N ARG A 57 13.53 0.82 -16.22
CA ARG A 57 14.41 1.38 -15.18
C ARG A 57 14.33 0.54 -13.89
N ALA A 58 13.14 0.14 -13.48
CA ALA A 58 12.93 -0.71 -12.31
C ALA A 58 13.57 -2.08 -12.46
N GLN A 59 13.42 -2.73 -13.62
CA GLN A 59 14.09 -4.01 -13.94
C GLN A 59 15.61 -3.90 -13.82
N ARG A 60 16.21 -2.82 -14.34
CA ARG A 60 17.65 -2.57 -14.23
C ARG A 60 18.07 -2.39 -12.77
N ARG A 61 17.35 -1.56 -12.00
CA ARG A 61 17.63 -1.35 -10.57
C ARG A 61 17.57 -2.66 -9.78
N PHE A 62 16.57 -3.49 -10.05
CA PHE A 62 16.45 -4.81 -9.41
C PHE A 62 17.62 -5.73 -9.75
N ALA A 63 18.03 -5.77 -11.02
CA ALA A 63 19.17 -6.58 -11.45
C ALA A 63 20.48 -6.11 -10.79
N THR A 64 20.72 -4.80 -10.70
CA THR A 64 21.87 -4.22 -9.99
C THR A 64 21.84 -4.60 -8.51
N ALA A 65 20.72 -4.36 -7.81
CA ALA A 65 20.60 -4.72 -6.40
C ALA A 65 20.84 -6.22 -6.14
N ARG A 66 20.40 -7.09 -7.07
CA ARG A 66 20.63 -8.53 -6.97
C ARG A 66 22.08 -8.92 -7.21
N ARG A 67 22.77 -8.25 -8.13
CA ARG A 67 24.21 -8.39 -8.34
C ARG A 67 24.97 -7.95 -7.08
N ASP A 68 24.67 -6.77 -6.56
CA ASP A 68 25.37 -6.20 -5.40
C ASP A 68 25.19 -7.10 -4.17
N ARG A 69 23.97 -7.64 -3.96
CA ARG A 69 23.72 -8.62 -2.90
C ARG A 69 24.55 -9.89 -3.07
N ALA A 70 24.66 -10.41 -4.30
CA ALA A 70 25.43 -11.62 -4.57
C ALA A 70 26.93 -11.39 -4.33
N GLU A 71 27.46 -10.24 -4.77
CA GLU A 71 28.84 -9.83 -4.54
C GLU A 71 29.13 -9.68 -3.05
N ALA A 72 28.28 -8.94 -2.32
CA ALA A 72 28.39 -8.80 -0.88
C ALA A 72 28.36 -10.16 -0.16
N SER A 73 27.45 -11.06 -0.54
CA SER A 73 27.36 -12.40 0.06
C SER A 73 28.56 -13.30 -0.21
N ARG A 74 29.33 -13.04 -1.26
CA ARG A 74 30.52 -13.84 -1.61
C ARG A 74 31.74 -13.45 -0.78
N PHE A 75 31.85 -12.17 -0.44
CA PHE A 75 33.04 -11.62 0.23
C PHE A 75 32.84 -11.33 1.72
N LEU A 76 31.61 -11.05 2.16
CA LEU A 76 31.32 -10.80 3.56
C LEU A 76 30.85 -12.07 4.25
N THR A 77 31.53 -12.43 5.33
CA THR A 77 31.01 -13.36 6.33
C THR A 77 29.69 -12.79 6.86
N ASN A 78 28.61 -13.56 6.77
CA ASN A 78 27.34 -13.17 7.36
C ASN A 78 27.42 -13.33 8.88
N LEU A 79 27.53 -12.22 9.61
CA LEU A 79 27.51 -12.19 11.07
C LEU A 79 26.11 -11.78 11.52
N SER A 80 25.45 -12.62 12.33
CA SER A 80 24.15 -12.30 12.92
C SER A 80 24.21 -12.45 14.44
N LEU A 81 23.85 -11.41 15.18
CA LEU A 81 23.69 -11.47 16.62
C LEU A 81 22.20 -11.54 16.95
N ASN A 82 21.76 -12.64 17.57
CA ASN A 82 20.39 -12.79 18.06
C ASN A 82 20.39 -12.72 19.58
N THR A 83 19.56 -11.84 20.14
CA THR A 83 19.34 -11.71 21.58
C THR A 83 17.87 -11.98 21.88
N ALA A 84 17.61 -12.82 22.87
CA ALA A 84 16.27 -13.08 23.38
C ALA A 84 16.26 -12.78 24.88
N SER A 85 15.26 -12.04 25.33
CA SER A 85 15.01 -11.78 26.75
C SER A 85 13.54 -12.02 27.06
N SER A 86 13.27 -12.69 28.18
CA SER A 86 11.92 -12.92 28.66
C SER A 86 11.91 -13.05 30.19
N PHE A 87 10.73 -13.00 30.77
CA PHE A 87 10.49 -13.26 32.18
C PHE A 87 9.49 -14.40 32.29
N ALA A 88 9.83 -15.41 33.10
CA ALA A 88 8.92 -16.48 33.47
C ALA A 88 8.45 -16.27 34.92
N PRO A 89 7.18 -16.57 35.23
CA PRO A 89 6.72 -16.56 36.62
C PRO A 89 7.40 -17.67 37.42
N GLY A 90 7.48 -17.46 38.73
CA GLY A 90 7.81 -18.52 39.68
C GLY A 90 6.60 -19.42 39.94
N LEU A 91 6.74 -20.36 40.88
CA LEU A 91 5.63 -21.19 41.36
C LEU A 91 5.35 -20.85 42.83
N SER A 92 4.08 -20.74 43.18
CA SER A 92 3.59 -20.57 44.56
C SER A 92 2.89 -21.83 45.05
N ASN A 93 2.76 -21.99 46.38
CA ASN A 93 2.06 -23.10 47.04
C ASN A 93 2.57 -24.51 46.69
N VAL A 94 3.86 -24.64 46.38
CA VAL A 94 4.51 -25.93 46.10
C VAL A 94 4.66 -26.73 47.41
N PRO A 95 4.03 -27.92 47.54
CA PRO A 95 4.23 -28.77 48.70
C PRO A 95 5.68 -29.26 48.80
N PRO A 96 6.25 -29.36 50.00
CA PRO A 96 7.63 -29.82 50.17
C PRO A 96 7.77 -31.28 49.71
N GLY A 97 8.73 -31.54 48.82
CA GLY A 97 9.04 -32.88 48.32
C GLY A 97 8.23 -33.34 47.11
N THR A 98 7.40 -32.48 46.51
CA THR A 98 6.75 -32.79 45.23
C THR A 98 7.79 -32.82 44.09
N PRO A 99 7.83 -33.90 43.29
CA PRO A 99 8.67 -33.96 42.09
C PRO A 99 8.30 -32.87 41.07
N ASP A 100 9.30 -32.30 40.39
CA ASP A 100 9.11 -31.21 39.42
C ASP A 100 8.16 -31.60 38.26
N ASP A 101 8.18 -32.87 37.87
CA ASP A 101 7.33 -33.48 36.84
C ASP A 101 5.90 -33.76 37.30
N GLU A 102 5.56 -33.51 38.57
CA GLU A 102 4.19 -33.63 39.08
C GLU A 102 3.57 -32.27 39.42
N LEU A 103 4.34 -31.18 39.37
CA LEU A 103 3.88 -29.84 39.74
C LEU A 103 2.72 -29.34 38.87
N TYR A 104 2.65 -29.76 37.60
CA TYR A 104 1.55 -29.40 36.69
C TYR A 104 0.24 -30.15 36.97
N LEU A 105 0.29 -31.23 37.76
CA LEU A 105 -0.88 -32.02 38.15
C LEU A 105 -1.54 -31.48 39.42
N ASN A 106 -0.83 -30.65 40.20
CA ASN A 106 -1.34 -30.13 41.46
C ASN A 106 -2.17 -28.86 41.21
N PRO A 107 -3.50 -28.89 41.42
CA PRO A 107 -4.37 -27.74 41.16
C PRO A 107 -4.12 -26.57 42.11
N ASN A 108 -3.37 -26.77 43.20
CA ASN A 108 -3.05 -25.73 44.17
C ASN A 108 -1.75 -24.98 43.83
N VAL A 109 -0.97 -25.45 42.85
CA VAL A 109 0.27 -24.78 42.40
C VAL A 109 -0.08 -23.74 41.35
N GLU A 110 0.30 -22.49 41.60
CA GLU A 110 -0.05 -21.36 40.74
C GLU A 110 1.20 -20.57 40.31
N ASN A 111 1.11 -19.93 39.15
CA ASN A 111 2.16 -19.04 38.64
C ASN A 111 2.26 -17.77 39.52
N ASP A 112 3.41 -17.55 40.13
CA ASP A 112 3.72 -16.35 40.90
C ASP A 112 4.40 -15.30 40.02
N TRP A 113 3.68 -14.21 39.78
CA TRP A 113 4.12 -13.05 39.00
C TRP A 113 4.70 -11.91 39.85
N SER A 114 4.84 -12.10 41.17
CA SER A 114 5.43 -11.10 42.05
C SER A 114 6.88 -10.81 41.68
N LEU A 115 7.34 -9.58 41.93
CA LEU A 115 8.69 -9.13 41.56
C LEU A 115 9.81 -10.04 42.11
N GLY A 116 9.58 -10.67 43.28
CA GLY A 116 10.54 -11.59 43.90
C GLY A 116 10.54 -13.00 43.32
N ALA A 117 9.50 -13.40 42.59
CA ALA A 117 9.34 -14.72 42.01
C ALA A 117 9.67 -14.78 40.51
N LEU A 118 9.79 -13.62 39.85
CA LEU A 118 10.14 -13.54 38.43
C LEU A 118 11.53 -14.14 38.16
N ARG A 119 11.58 -15.00 37.16
CA ARG A 119 12.81 -15.64 36.68
C ARG A 119 13.18 -15.04 35.32
N PRO A 120 14.21 -14.19 35.24
CA PRO A 120 14.67 -13.65 33.97
C PRO A 120 15.34 -14.75 33.16
N PHE A 121 15.07 -14.75 31.86
CA PHE A 121 15.75 -15.58 30.88
C PHE A 121 16.41 -14.68 29.84
N SER A 122 17.68 -14.91 29.58
CA SER A 122 18.44 -14.24 28.53
C SER A 122 19.22 -15.25 27.72
N ARG A 123 19.14 -15.15 26.40
CA ARG A 123 19.94 -15.95 25.48
C ARG A 123 20.58 -15.06 24.43
N VAL A 124 21.84 -15.33 24.13
CA VAL A 124 22.61 -14.69 23.06
C VAL A 124 23.17 -15.78 22.16
N GLU A 125 22.92 -15.65 20.86
CA GLU A 125 23.39 -16.57 19.81
C GLU A 125 24.12 -15.73 18.74
N ILE A 126 25.27 -16.23 18.27
CA ILE A 126 26.15 -15.59 17.27
C ILE A 126 26.33 -16.57 16.10
#